data_AF-A0A3D3UP88-F1
#
_entry.id   AF-A0A3D3UP88-F1
#
_cell.length_a   1.000
_cell.length_b   1.000
_cell.length_c   1.000
_cell.angle_alpha   90.00
_cell.angle_beta   90.00
_cell.angle_gamma   90.00
#
_symmetry.space_group_name_H-M   'P 1'
#
loop_
_entity.id
_entity.type
_entity.pdbx_description
1 polymer ?
#
loop_
_entity_poly.entity_id
_entity_poly.type
_entity_poly.pdbx_seq_one_letter_code
_entity_poly.pdbx_strand_id
1 'polypeptide(L)'
;MKKCPFCAEQIQAEAIKCRYCGEFLDGTGREIPKTRPKKWYFATGTVVLALLCLGPMALPLVWINPRYKILTRAIITVIVLAVSILCIYMTVNIYQRMLDQLTVLGM
;
A
#
# COMPACT_ATOMS: atom_id res chain seq x y z
N MET A 1 -44.68 21.21 19.43
CA MET A 1 -44.78 20.19 18.38
C MET A 1 -44.53 20.84 17.03
N LYS A 2 -43.77 20.20 16.12
CA LYS A 2 -43.52 20.67 14.75
C LYS A 2 -43.84 19.55 13.76
N LYS A 3 -44.05 19.87 12.48
CA LYS A 3 -44.17 18.86 11.42
C LYS A 3 -42.79 18.49 10.90
N CYS A 4 -42.57 17.21 10.65
CA CYS A 4 -41.36 16.75 9.96
C CYS A 4 -41.36 17.25 8.50
N PRO A 5 -40.31 17.90 8.00
CA PRO A 5 -40.23 18.35 6.60
C PRO A 5 -40.16 17.20 5.58
N PHE A 6 -39.81 15.99 6.00
CA PHE A 6 -39.66 14.83 5.11
C PHE A 6 -40.93 13.97 5.02
N CYS A 7 -41.63 13.73 6.13
CA CYS A 7 -42.82 12.86 6.17
C CYS A 7 -44.11 13.53 6.64
N ALA A 8 -44.09 14.84 6.93
CA ALA A 8 -45.23 15.65 7.41
C ALA A 8 -45.89 15.23 8.74
N GLU A 9 -45.38 14.17 9.38
CA GLU A 9 -45.89 13.67 10.66
C GLU A 9 -45.58 14.62 11.84
N GLN A 10 -46.40 14.57 12.90
CA GLN A 10 -46.17 15.38 14.10
C GLN A 10 -45.03 14.81 14.97
N ILE A 11 -44.07 15.67 15.25
CA ILE A 11 -42.87 15.35 16.04
C ILE A 11 -42.63 16.42 17.14
N GLN A 12 -41.81 16.06 18.13
CA GLN A 12 -41.41 16.99 19.19
C GLN A 12 -40.62 18.17 18.63
N ALA A 13 -40.69 19.33 19.30
CA ALA A 13 -40.02 20.54 18.84
C ALA A 13 -38.49 20.36 18.85
N GLU A 14 -37.96 19.70 19.88
CA GLU A 14 -36.53 19.37 20.02
C GLU A 14 -36.12 18.09 19.27
N ALA A 15 -37.00 17.50 18.44
CA ALA A 15 -36.67 16.27 17.73
C ALA A 15 -35.55 16.51 16.70
N ILE A 16 -34.42 15.85 16.94
CA ILE A 16 -33.23 15.75 16.08
C ILE A 16 -33.43 14.73 14.95
N LYS A 17 -34.11 13.62 15.25
CA LYS A 17 -34.37 12.53 14.32
C LYS A 17 -35.85 12.19 14.35
N CYS A 18 -36.48 12.08 13.18
CA CYS A 18 -37.88 11.69 13.09
C CYS A 18 -38.05 10.19 13.43
N ARG A 19 -39.00 9.85 14.33
CA ARG A 19 -39.30 8.45 14.68
C ARG A 19 -39.99 7.67 13.54
N TYR A 20 -40.65 8.39 12.63
CA TYR A 20 -41.45 7.80 11.56
C TYR A 20 -40.63 7.54 10.29
N CYS A 21 -39.92 8.56 9.76
CA CYS A 21 -39.09 8.39 8.57
C CYS A 21 -37.60 8.11 8.86
N GLY A 22 -37.13 8.34 10.09
CA GLY A 22 -35.73 8.11 10.45
C GLY A 22 -34.75 9.18 9.96
N GLU A 23 -35.22 10.23 9.29
CA GLU A 23 -34.38 11.30 8.75
C GLU A 23 -33.92 12.28 9.85
N PHE A 24 -32.73 12.86 9.69
CA PHE A 24 -32.14 13.81 10.63
C PHE A 24 -32.55 15.24 10.25
N LEU A 25 -33.07 15.99 11.22
CA LEU A 25 -33.62 17.34 11.06
C LEU A 25 -32.63 18.44 11.47
N ASP A 26 -31.44 18.07 11.92
CA ASP A 26 -30.52 18.99 12.61
C ASP A 26 -29.86 20.03 11.71
N GLY A 27 -30.00 19.96 10.37
CA GLY A 27 -29.34 20.89 9.45
C GLY A 27 -27.79 20.83 9.48
N THR A 28 -27.21 20.24 10.52
CA THR A 28 -25.85 19.75 10.62
C THR A 28 -25.80 18.47 9.79
N GLY A 29 -25.76 18.67 8.47
CA GLY A 29 -25.40 17.60 7.54
C GLY A 29 -24.20 16.89 8.13
N ARG A 30 -24.35 15.58 8.39
CA ARG A 30 -23.31 14.72 8.97
C ARG A 30 -21.99 15.15 8.36
N GLU A 31 -21.04 15.56 9.20
CA GLU A 31 -19.68 15.78 8.72
C GLU A 31 -19.22 14.46 8.13
N ILE A 32 -19.30 14.35 6.81
CA ILE A 32 -18.74 13.23 6.07
C ILE A 32 -17.28 13.25 6.49
N PRO A 33 -16.75 12.18 7.12
CA PRO A 33 -15.36 12.17 7.52
C PRO A 33 -14.57 12.47 6.25
N LYS A 34 -13.92 13.65 6.20
CA LYS A 34 -13.13 14.07 5.04
C LYS A 34 -12.06 13.01 4.86
N THR A 35 -12.31 12.05 3.97
CA THR A 35 -11.33 11.05 3.59
C THR A 35 -10.22 11.83 2.93
N ARG A 36 -9.17 12.16 3.70
CA ARG A 36 -8.01 12.87 3.17
C ARG A 36 -7.56 12.10 1.93
N PRO A 37 -7.48 12.74 0.75
CA PRO A 37 -7.11 12.02 -0.46
C PRO A 37 -5.74 11.39 -0.20
N LYS A 38 -5.69 10.06 -0.23
CA LYS A 38 -4.45 9.32 -0.03
C LYS A 38 -3.53 9.71 -1.19
N LYS A 39 -2.42 10.40 -0.89
CA LYS A 39 -1.47 10.88 -1.91
C LYS A 39 -0.96 9.69 -2.75
N TRP A 40 -0.97 9.85 -4.06
CA TRP A 40 -0.68 8.80 -5.06
C TRP A 40 0.67 8.09 -4.89
N TYR A 41 1.68 8.81 -4.40
CA TYR A 41 3.02 8.26 -4.10
C TYR A 41 3.05 7.24 -2.94
N PHE A 42 1.98 7.13 -2.14
CA PHE A 42 1.87 6.17 -1.04
C PHE A 42 1.08 4.90 -1.40
N ALA A 43 0.68 4.74 -2.66
CA ALA A 43 0.01 3.53 -3.11
C ALA A 43 1.02 2.37 -3.16
N THR A 44 0.69 1.26 -2.48
CA THR A 44 1.53 0.06 -2.42
C THR A 44 1.90 -0.47 -3.81
N GLY A 45 1.01 -0.29 -4.80
CA GLY A 45 1.25 -0.68 -6.18
C GLY A 45 2.41 0.07 -6.85
N THR A 46 2.53 1.39 -6.60
CA THR A 46 3.64 2.21 -7.15
C THR A 46 4.99 1.78 -6.57
N VAL A 47 5.02 1.39 -5.29
CA VAL A 47 6.22 0.88 -4.62
C VAL A 47 6.64 -0.47 -5.20
N VAL A 48 5.68 -1.38 -5.42
CA VAL A 48 5.95 -2.70 -6.01
C VAL A 48 6.42 -2.58 -7.47
N LEU A 49 5.78 -1.71 -8.26
CA LEU A 49 6.18 -1.46 -9.65
C LEU A 49 7.57 -0.84 -9.74
N ALA A 50 7.91 0.12 -8.87
CA ALA A 50 9.25 0.70 -8.81
C ALA A 50 10.31 -0.35 -8.39
N LEU A 51 9.98 -1.25 -7.47
CA LEU A 51 10.91 -2.30 -7.01
C LEU A 51 11.18 -3.36 -8.09
N LEU A 52 10.16 -3.69 -8.90
CA LEU A 52 10.29 -4.59 -10.05
C LEU A 52 11.07 -3.96 -11.21
N CYS A 53 10.92 -2.65 -11.47
CA CYS A 53 11.57 -1.99 -12.60
C CYS A 53 12.99 -1.45 -12.30
N LEU A 54 13.28 -1.00 -11.06
CA LEU A 54 14.55 -0.34 -10.70
C LEU A 54 15.47 -1.21 -9.83
N GLY A 55 15.02 -2.40 -9.44
CA GLY A 55 15.83 -3.35 -8.66
C GLY A 55 16.24 -2.80 -7.28
N PRO A 56 17.41 -3.22 -6.74
CA PRO A 56 17.86 -2.88 -5.39
C PRO A 56 18.02 -1.37 -5.11
N MET A 57 18.10 -0.55 -6.15
CA MET A 57 18.29 0.90 -6.07
C MET A 57 17.03 1.66 -5.62
N ALA A 58 15.87 1.00 -5.53
CA ALA A 58 14.64 1.64 -5.02
C ALA A 58 14.59 1.72 -3.47
N LEU A 59 15.56 1.14 -2.76
CA LEU A 59 15.65 1.17 -1.29
C LEU A 59 15.52 2.56 -0.64
N PRO A 60 16.02 3.68 -1.23
CA PRO A 60 15.87 5.00 -0.62
C PRO A 60 14.42 5.49 -0.54
N LEU A 61 13.53 5.00 -1.43
CA LEU A 61 12.13 5.41 -1.47
C LEU A 61 11.29 4.75 -0.36
N VAL A 62 11.64 3.51 0.02
CA VAL A 62 10.97 2.77 1.12
C VAL A 62 11.17 3.48 2.47
N TRP A 63 12.27 4.24 2.62
CA TRP A 63 12.63 4.92 3.87
C TRP A 63 11.71 6.10 4.20
N ILE A 64 11.09 6.73 3.19
CA ILE A 64 10.20 7.90 3.33
C ILE A 64 8.78 7.53 3.77
N ASN A 65 8.41 6.24 3.76
CA ASN A 65 7.07 5.82 4.16
C ASN A 65 7.00 5.50 5.68
N PRO A 66 6.38 6.36 6.51
CA PRO A 66 6.22 6.17 7.96
C PRO A 66 5.32 5.00 8.37
N ARG A 67 4.70 4.27 7.42
CA ARG A 67 3.87 3.08 7.72
C ARG A 67 4.67 1.77 7.79
N TYR A 68 5.91 1.72 7.29
CA TYR A 68 6.68 0.48 7.31
C TYR A 68 7.41 0.28 8.63
N LYS A 69 6.93 -0.67 9.45
CA LYS A 69 7.61 -1.16 10.66
C LYS A 69 8.99 -1.71 10.29
N ILE A 70 9.97 -1.59 11.22
CA ILE A 70 11.37 -2.07 11.07
C ILE A 70 11.44 -3.48 10.46
N LEU A 71 10.50 -4.36 10.84
CA LEU A 71 10.43 -5.75 10.36
C LEU A 71 10.32 -5.85 8.83
N THR A 72 9.47 -5.04 8.21
CA THR A 72 9.26 -5.09 6.74
C THR A 72 10.48 -4.60 5.99
N ARG A 73 11.17 -3.58 6.54
CA ARG A 73 12.42 -3.07 5.98
C ARG A 73 13.49 -4.16 6.03
N ALA A 74 13.64 -4.83 7.16
CA ALA A 74 14.58 -5.92 7.35
C ALA A 74 14.29 -7.12 6.42
N ILE A 75 13.02 -7.51 6.27
CA ILE A 75 12.61 -8.61 5.38
C ILE A 75 12.98 -8.29 3.93
N ILE A 76 12.64 -7.08 3.43
CA ILE A 76 12.94 -6.69 2.06
C ILE A 76 14.45 -6.68 1.80
N THR A 77 15.25 -6.13 2.72
CA THR A 77 16.72 -6.11 2.58
C THR A 77 17.31 -7.52 2.55
N VAL A 78 16.82 -8.41 3.42
CA VAL A 78 17.29 -9.80 3.48
C VAL A 78 16.94 -10.56 2.20
N ILE A 79 15.73 -10.37 1.67
CA ILE A 79 15.30 -10.99 0.41
C ILE A 79 16.18 -10.50 -0.75
N VAL A 80 16.41 -9.19 -0.86
CA VAL A 80 17.23 -8.62 -1.94
C VAL A 80 18.68 -9.13 -1.87
N LEU A 81 19.27 -9.19 -0.67
CA LEU A 81 20.60 -9.77 -0.46
C LEU A 81 20.65 -11.25 -0.85
N ALA A 82 19.66 -12.05 -0.43
CA ALA A 82 19.60 -13.47 -0.75
C ALA A 82 19.50 -13.72 -2.27
N VAL A 83 18.65 -12.96 -2.96
CA VAL A 83 18.51 -13.05 -4.43
C VAL A 83 19.80 -12.64 -5.13
N SER A 84 20.48 -11.60 -4.64
CA SER A 84 21.75 -11.13 -5.21
C SER A 84 22.85 -12.18 -5.05
N ILE A 85 22.97 -12.78 -3.86
CA ILE A 85 23.91 -13.87 -3.57
C ILE A 85 23.63 -15.09 -4.45
N LEU A 86 22.35 -15.46 -4.60
CA LEU A 86 21.94 -16.57 -5.46
C LEU A 86 22.34 -16.32 -6.93
N CYS A 87 22.14 -15.11 -7.44
CA CYS A 87 22.54 -14.76 -8.81
C CYS A 87 24.05 -14.88 -9.01
N ILE A 88 24.86 -14.43 -8.04
CA ILE A 88 26.32 -14.58 -8.07
C ILE A 88 26.72 -16.04 -8.07
N TYR A 89 26.11 -16.86 -7.19
CA TYR A 89 26.39 -18.30 -7.13
C TYR A 89 26.08 -19.00 -8.46
N MET A 90 24.92 -18.73 -9.04
CA MET A 90 24.52 -19.27 -10.35
C MET A 90 25.50 -18.85 -11.45
N THR A 91 25.93 -17.60 -11.42
CA THR A 91 26.91 -17.05 -12.37
C THR A 91 28.25 -17.78 -12.25
N VAL A 92 28.78 -17.97 -11.04
CA VAL A 92 30.03 -18.71 -10.79
C VAL A 92 29.91 -20.17 -11.26
N ASN A 93 28.80 -20.83 -10.97
CA ASN A 93 28.56 -22.20 -11.44
C ASN A 93 28.60 -22.27 -12.97
N ILE A 94 27.98 -21.32 -13.67
CA ILE A 94 28.05 -21.23 -15.14
C ILE A 94 29.49 -21.01 -15.62
N TYR A 95 30.24 -20.10 -14.99
CA TYR A 95 31.64 -19.85 -15.34
C TYR A 95 32.50 -21.10 -15.18
N GLN A 96 32.34 -21.85 -14.09
CA GLN A 96 33.07 -23.10 -13.90
C GLN A 96 32.74 -24.12 -15.00
N ARG A 97 31.46 -24.29 -15.34
CA ARG A 97 31.06 -25.17 -16.46
C ARG A 97 31.66 -24.75 -17.79
N MET A 98 31.75 -23.45 -18.05
CA MET A 98 32.37 -22.92 -19.26
C MET A 98 33.89 -23.17 -19.30
N LEU A 99 34.59 -22.98 -18.18
CA LEU A 99 36.02 -23.28 -18.08
C LEU A 99 36.32 -24.77 -18.26
N ASP A 100 35.48 -25.64 -17.72
CA ASP A 100 35.60 -27.09 -17.92
C ASP A 100 35.47 -27.47 -19.41
N GLN A 101 34.61 -26.78 -20.17
CA GLN A 101 34.50 -27.00 -21.62
C GLN A 101 35.76 -26.55 -22.37
N LEU A 102 36.31 -25.38 -22.00
CA LEU A 102 37.52 -24.84 -22.63
C LEU A 102 38.74 -25.73 -22.41
N THR A 103 38.92 -26.25 -21.19
CA THR A 103 40.03 -27.17 -20.87
C THR A 103 39.93 -28.50 -21.61
N VAL A 104 38.72 -29.02 -21.83
CA VAL A 104 38.49 -30.24 -22.64
C VAL A 104 38.78 -30.00 -24.13
N LEU A 105 38.58 -28.78 -24.63
CA LEU A 105 38.87 -28.38 -26.02
C LEU A 105 40.37 -28.14 -26.29
N GLY A 106 41.24 -28.29 -25.28
CA GLY A 106 42.69 -28.34 -25.47
C GLY A 106 43.37 -26.98 -25.63
N MET A 107 42.77 -25.91 -25.10
CA MET A 107 43.46 -24.64 -24.81
C MET A 107 43.78 -24.51 -23.33
#